data_AF-A0A0F9LEK8-F1
#
_entry.id   AF-A0A0F9LEK8-F1
#
_cell.length_a   1.000
_cell.length_b   1.000
_cell.length_c   1.000
_cell.angle_alpha   90.00
_cell.angle_beta   90.00
_cell.angle_gamma   90.00
#
_symmetry.space_group_name_H-M   'P 1'
#
loop_
_entity.id
_entity.type
_entity.pdbx_description
1 polymer ?
#
loop_
_entity_poly.entity_id
_entity_poly.type
_entity_poly.pdbx_seq_one_letter_code
_entity_poly.pdbx_strand_id
1 'polypeptide(L)'
;MKTCSKCKEEKNESEFGKDANAKDGLCYYCKDCHNKRNRDWMKKNSSHYRKYSRDWANKNRFKQSLKKARYVAKQNGHVACLATEEHIKEAFDGKCTICGTPEIECNRKLHMDHDHETGIFRGWLCGHCNKALGLFKDSDEILMSAALYLENHETKNEG
;
A
#
# COMPACT_ATOMS: atom_id res chain seq x y z
N MET A 1 -7.36 -39.61 -14.71
CA MET A 1 -6.23 -39.16 -15.59
C MET A 1 -6.81 -38.37 -16.75
N LYS A 2 -6.16 -37.28 -17.18
CA LYS A 2 -6.66 -36.39 -18.23
C LYS A 2 -5.53 -35.93 -19.15
N THR A 3 -5.78 -35.93 -20.45
CA THR A 3 -4.82 -35.43 -21.45
C THR A 3 -4.92 -33.92 -21.62
N CYS A 4 -3.78 -33.24 -21.50
CA CYS A 4 -3.71 -31.80 -21.74
C CYS A 4 -3.85 -31.49 -23.23
N SER A 5 -4.82 -30.65 -23.61
CA SER A 5 -5.04 -30.27 -25.01
C SER A 5 -3.88 -29.46 -25.62
N LYS A 6 -2.98 -28.91 -24.79
CA LYS A 6 -1.85 -28.07 -25.21
C LYS A 6 -0.52 -28.80 -25.31
N CYS A 7 -0.05 -29.47 -24.25
CA CYS A 7 1.20 -30.25 -24.28
C CYS A 7 1.02 -31.71 -24.70
N LYS A 8 -0.23 -32.18 -24.80
CA LYS A 8 -0.60 -33.56 -25.21
C LYS A 8 -0.17 -34.67 -24.24
N GLU A 9 0.42 -34.33 -23.11
CA GLU A 9 0.74 -35.27 -22.04
C GLU A 9 -0.50 -35.68 -21.25
N GLU A 10 -0.52 -36.94 -20.80
CA GLU A 10 -1.50 -37.43 -19.85
C GLU A 10 -1.06 -37.08 -18.43
N LYS A 11 -1.93 -36.41 -17.70
CA LYS A 11 -1.63 -35.81 -16.40
C LYS A 11 -2.70 -36.15 -15.39
N ASN A 12 -2.35 -36.02 -14.11
CA ASN A 12 -3.33 -36.19 -13.04
C ASN A 12 -4.35 -35.05 -13.07
N GLU A 13 -5.58 -35.33 -12.66
CA GLU A 13 -6.66 -34.32 -12.61
C GLU A 13 -6.33 -33.13 -11.70
N SER A 14 -5.52 -33.35 -10.66
CA SER A 14 -4.99 -32.31 -9.77
C SER A 14 -4.08 -31.31 -10.48
N GLU A 15 -3.52 -31.64 -11.64
CA GLU A 15 -2.70 -30.75 -12.47
C GLU A 15 -3.52 -29.85 -13.40
N PHE A 16 -4.85 -29.94 -13.35
CA PHE A 16 -5.77 -29.08 -14.10
C PHE A 16 -6.45 -28.08 -13.17
N GLY A 17 -6.74 -26.89 -13.69
CA GLY A 17 -7.56 -25.90 -12.98
C GLY A 17 -9.03 -26.31 -12.99
N LYS A 18 -9.81 -25.77 -12.05
CA LYS A 18 -11.28 -25.95 -12.07
C LYS A 18 -11.89 -25.07 -13.16
N ASP A 19 -12.85 -25.62 -13.89
CA ASP A 19 -13.64 -24.89 -14.88
C ASP A 19 -15.10 -25.34 -14.74
N ALA A 20 -15.95 -24.45 -14.22
CA ALA A 20 -17.36 -24.74 -13.98
C ALA A 20 -18.15 -24.99 -15.27
N ASN A 21 -17.61 -24.60 -16.44
CA ASN A 21 -18.26 -24.79 -17.73
C ASN A 21 -17.78 -26.07 -18.45
N ALA A 22 -16.74 -26.73 -17.95
CA ALA A 22 -16.24 -27.97 -18.52
C ALA A 22 -17.07 -29.17 -18.02
N LYS A 23 -17.30 -30.16 -18.91
CA LYS A 23 -18.10 -31.35 -18.60
C LYS A 23 -17.59 -32.13 -17.38
N ASP A 24 -16.28 -32.18 -17.19
CA ASP A 24 -15.61 -32.85 -16.07
C ASP A 24 -15.16 -31.87 -14.96
N GLY A 25 -15.57 -30.60 -15.05
CA GLY A 25 -15.21 -29.57 -14.07
C GLY A 25 -13.74 -29.13 -14.14
N LEU A 26 -12.96 -29.56 -15.14
CA LEU A 26 -11.53 -29.31 -15.26
C LEU A 26 -11.17 -28.63 -16.58
N CYS A 27 -10.26 -27.65 -16.51
CA CYS A 27 -9.72 -26.97 -17.69
C CYS A 27 -9.16 -27.97 -18.73
N TYR A 28 -9.25 -27.61 -20.01
CA TYR A 28 -8.77 -28.46 -21.11
C TYR A 28 -7.24 -28.59 -21.19
N TYR A 29 -6.48 -27.69 -20.57
CA TYR A 29 -5.01 -27.69 -20.56
C TYR A 29 -4.49 -27.57 -19.12
N CYS A 30 -3.34 -28.19 -18.86
CA CYS A 30 -2.74 -28.29 -17.53
C CYS A 30 -2.29 -26.91 -16.99
N LYS A 31 -2.10 -26.84 -15.67
CA LYS A 31 -1.62 -25.65 -14.95
C LYS A 31 -0.30 -25.13 -15.51
N ASP A 32 0.61 -25.99 -15.93
CA ASP A 32 1.89 -25.57 -16.52
C ASP A 32 1.70 -24.82 -17.83
N CYS A 33 0.87 -25.38 -18.72
CA CYS A 33 0.51 -24.74 -19.98
C CYS A 33 -0.25 -23.43 -19.76
N HIS A 34 -1.14 -23.39 -18.75
CA HIS A 34 -1.82 -22.17 -18.34
C HIS A 34 -0.82 -21.11 -17.87
N ASN A 35 0.11 -21.47 -16.98
CA ASN A 35 1.11 -20.58 -16.42
C ASN A 35 2.07 -20.05 -17.48
N LYS A 36 2.52 -20.90 -18.41
CA LYS A 36 3.35 -20.51 -19.55
C LYS A 36 2.62 -19.49 -20.43
N ARG A 37 1.38 -19.80 -20.83
CA ARG A 37 0.55 -18.89 -21.63
C ARG A 37 0.36 -17.55 -20.92
N ASN A 38 0.06 -17.57 -19.62
CA ASN A 38 -0.14 -16.36 -18.84
C ASN A 38 1.15 -15.53 -18.77
N ARG A 39 2.31 -16.16 -18.57
CA ARG A 39 3.62 -15.49 -18.58
C ARG A 39 3.92 -14.84 -19.94
N ASP A 40 3.68 -15.55 -21.03
CA ASP A 40 3.88 -15.04 -22.38
C ASP A 40 2.94 -13.86 -22.69
N TRP A 41 1.68 -13.96 -22.26
CA TRP A 41 0.70 -12.88 -22.40
C TRP A 41 1.10 -11.65 -21.59
N MET A 42 1.53 -11.83 -20.33
CA MET A 42 2.01 -10.75 -19.46
C MET A 42 3.26 -10.06 -20.03
N LYS A 43 4.19 -10.82 -20.62
CA LYS A 43 5.38 -10.26 -21.27
C LYS A 43 5.00 -9.37 -22.46
N LYS A 44 4.12 -9.87 -23.33
CA LYS A 44 3.61 -9.15 -24.51
C LYS A 44 2.78 -7.91 -24.16
N ASN A 45 1.99 -7.98 -23.08
CA ASN A 45 1.08 -6.91 -22.65
C ASN A 45 1.63 -6.12 -21.44
N SER A 46 2.94 -6.18 -21.19
CA SER A 46 3.54 -5.66 -19.96
C SER A 46 3.32 -4.15 -19.77
N SER A 47 3.39 -3.35 -20.85
CA SER A 47 3.13 -1.89 -20.79
C SER A 47 1.67 -1.59 -20.44
N HIS A 48 0.72 -2.26 -21.11
CA HIS A 48 -0.71 -2.15 -20.84
C HIS A 48 -1.02 -2.55 -19.39
N TYR A 49 -0.48 -3.69 -18.92
CA TYR A 49 -0.70 -4.16 -17.57
C TYR A 49 -0.07 -3.23 -16.52
N ARG A 50 1.11 -2.67 -16.77
CA ARG A 50 1.72 -1.65 -15.89
C ARG A 50 0.84 -0.41 -15.78
N LYS A 51 0.29 0.09 -16.90
CA LYS A 51 -0.64 1.22 -16.89
C LYS A 51 -1.89 0.88 -16.09
N TYR A 52 -2.56 -0.22 -16.43
CA TYR A 52 -3.75 -0.71 -15.73
C TYR A 52 -3.52 -0.85 -14.22
N SER A 53 -2.41 -1.46 -13.82
CA SER A 53 -2.05 -1.63 -12.41
C SER A 53 -1.82 -0.30 -11.70
N ARG A 54 -1.16 0.67 -12.34
CA ARG A 54 -0.97 2.02 -11.81
C ARG A 54 -2.30 2.74 -11.62
N ASP A 55 -3.16 2.69 -12.63
CA ASP A 55 -4.47 3.36 -12.62
C ASP A 55 -5.37 2.75 -11.53
N TRP A 56 -5.38 1.41 -11.42
CA TRP A 56 -6.07 0.70 -10.35
C TRP A 56 -5.53 1.09 -8.97
N ALA A 57 -4.20 1.16 -8.80
CA ALA A 57 -3.60 1.53 -7.53
C ALA A 57 -3.90 2.99 -7.13
N ASN A 58 -3.96 3.90 -8.12
CA ASN A 58 -4.36 5.29 -7.90
C ASN A 58 -5.84 5.39 -7.49
N LYS A 59 -6.73 4.72 -8.23
CA LYS A 59 -8.17 4.70 -7.93
C LYS A 59 -8.47 4.12 -6.55
N ASN A 60 -7.69 3.15 -6.09
CA ASN A 60 -7.89 2.45 -4.82
C ASN A 60 -6.92 2.92 -3.72
N ARG A 61 -6.23 4.06 -3.88
CA ARG A 61 -5.16 4.47 -2.95
C ARG A 61 -5.62 4.60 -1.50
N PHE A 62 -6.79 5.18 -1.26
CA PHE A 62 -7.31 5.48 0.07
C PHE A 62 -7.73 4.20 0.78
N LYS A 63 -8.52 3.37 0.10
CA LYS A 63 -8.87 2.02 0.52
C LYS A 63 -7.64 1.18 0.90
N GLN A 64 -6.61 1.21 0.07
CA GLN A 64 -5.37 0.46 0.33
C GLN A 64 -4.58 1.03 1.50
N SER A 65 -4.53 2.36 1.65
CA SER A 65 -3.85 3.01 2.78
C SER A 65 -4.50 2.65 4.11
N LEU A 66 -5.83 2.73 4.18
CA LEU A 66 -6.61 2.36 5.36
C LEU A 66 -6.45 0.88 5.71
N LYS A 67 -6.57 0.00 4.70
CA LYS A 67 -6.36 -1.44 4.87
C LYS A 67 -4.95 -1.74 5.41
N LYS A 68 -3.93 -1.08 4.85
CA LYS A 68 -2.54 -1.26 5.26
C LYS A 68 -2.31 -0.80 6.70
N ALA A 69 -2.80 0.38 7.08
CA ALA A 69 -2.63 0.88 8.44
C ALA A 69 -3.26 -0.04 9.49
N ARG A 70 -4.50 -0.49 9.26
CA ARG A 70 -5.17 -1.45 10.15
C ARG A 70 -4.43 -2.77 10.24
N TYR A 71 -3.91 -3.26 9.11
CA TYR A 71 -3.10 -4.48 9.10
C TYR A 71 -1.82 -4.32 9.92
N VAL A 72 -1.06 -3.23 9.71
CA VAL A 72 0.20 -2.96 10.43
C VAL A 72 -0.05 -2.74 11.91
N ALA A 73 -1.09 -1.97 12.28
CA ALA A 73 -1.49 -1.77 13.67
C ALA A 73 -1.74 -3.11 14.37
N LYS A 74 -2.51 -4.01 13.73
CA LYS A 74 -2.76 -5.36 14.25
C LYS A 74 -1.46 -6.17 14.42
N GLN A 75 -0.53 -6.10 13.46
CA GLN A 75 0.74 -6.84 13.56
C GLN A 75 1.61 -6.34 14.72
N ASN A 76 1.51 -5.05 15.04
CA ASN A 76 2.31 -4.41 16.09
C ASN A 76 1.58 -4.34 17.44
N GLY A 77 0.35 -4.85 17.56
CA GLY A 77 -0.44 -4.76 18.78
C GLY A 77 -1.01 -3.37 19.08
N HIS A 78 -1.06 -2.49 18.09
CA HIS A 78 -1.62 -1.13 18.22
C HIS A 78 -3.13 -1.13 17.99
N VAL A 79 -3.79 -0.06 18.42
CA VAL A 79 -5.21 0.16 18.10
C VAL A 79 -5.36 0.42 16.60
N ALA A 80 -6.28 -0.30 15.97
CA ALA A 80 -6.53 -0.17 14.55
C ALA A 80 -7.13 1.19 14.22
N CYS A 81 -6.69 1.81 13.12
CA CYS A 81 -7.25 3.08 12.66
C CYS A 81 -8.78 3.04 12.51
N LEU A 82 -9.45 3.96 13.20
CA LEU A 82 -10.91 4.06 13.31
C LEU A 82 -11.55 4.83 12.14
N ALA A 83 -10.76 5.55 11.35
CA ALA A 83 -11.29 6.36 10.25
C ALA A 83 -11.98 5.53 9.16
N THR A 84 -12.95 6.13 8.48
CA THR A 84 -13.60 5.57 7.29
C THR A 84 -12.82 5.90 6.02
N GLU A 85 -13.13 5.24 4.91
CA GLU A 85 -12.50 5.58 3.62
C GLU A 85 -12.92 6.98 3.16
N GLU A 86 -14.16 7.38 3.45
CA GLU A 86 -14.74 8.70 3.15
C GLU A 86 -14.02 9.81 3.92
N HIS A 87 -13.85 9.65 5.24
CA HIS A 87 -13.15 10.63 6.09
C HIS A 87 -11.73 10.89 5.57
N ILE A 88 -10.92 9.85 5.33
CA ILE A 88 -9.54 10.06 4.90
C ILE A 88 -9.44 10.63 3.48
N LYS A 89 -10.46 10.45 2.64
CA LYS A 89 -10.56 11.06 1.31
C LYS A 89 -10.88 12.55 1.43
N GLU A 90 -11.84 12.91 2.26
CA GLU A 90 -12.23 14.31 2.50
C GLU A 90 -11.09 15.10 3.12
N ALA A 91 -10.31 14.48 4.00
CA ALA A 91 -9.12 15.09 4.61
C ALA A 91 -7.90 15.19 3.67
N PHE A 92 -7.96 14.63 2.45
CA PHE A 92 -6.82 14.64 1.53
C PHE A 92 -6.82 15.90 0.66
N ASP A 93 -5.98 16.87 1.01
CA ASP A 93 -5.79 18.12 0.25
C ASP A 93 -4.57 18.09 -0.69
N GLY A 94 -3.86 16.96 -0.73
CA GLY A 94 -2.66 16.77 -1.54
C GLY A 94 -1.39 17.38 -0.95
N LYS A 95 -1.37 17.75 0.35
CA LYS A 95 -0.19 18.32 1.02
C LYS A 95 0.11 17.61 2.34
N CYS A 96 1.37 17.68 2.76
CA CYS A 96 1.77 17.20 4.08
C CYS A 96 1.12 18.07 5.17
N THR A 97 0.41 17.46 6.12
CA THR A 97 -0.24 18.17 7.23
C THR A 97 0.77 18.91 8.12
N ILE A 98 2.00 18.41 8.25
CA ILE A 98 3.03 19.03 9.11
C ILE A 98 3.81 20.13 8.37
N CYS A 99 4.41 19.81 7.22
CA CYS A 99 5.33 20.73 6.54
C CYS A 99 4.71 21.47 5.33
N GLY A 100 3.46 21.17 4.97
CA GLY A 100 2.75 21.80 3.85
C GLY A 100 3.24 21.40 2.45
N THR A 101 4.32 20.62 2.33
CA THR A 101 4.87 20.20 1.03
C THR A 101 3.83 19.43 0.21
N PRO A 102 3.54 19.86 -1.04
CA PRO A 102 2.65 19.13 -1.94
C PRO A 102 3.12 17.71 -2.22
N GLU A 103 2.19 16.77 -2.38
CA GLU A 103 2.49 15.36 -2.72
C GLU A 103 3.27 15.27 -4.04
N ILE A 104 3.00 16.18 -4.98
CA ILE A 104 3.68 16.24 -6.29
C ILE A 104 5.17 16.60 -6.16
N GLU A 105 5.56 17.29 -5.10
CA GLU A 105 6.95 17.65 -4.79
C GLU A 105 7.61 16.59 -3.89
N CYS A 106 6.84 15.64 -3.39
CA CYS A 106 7.35 14.53 -2.59
C CYS A 106 7.89 13.41 -3.50
N ASN A 107 9.00 12.78 -3.10
CA ASN A 107 9.54 11.59 -3.78
C ASN A 107 8.59 10.37 -3.74
N ARG A 108 7.59 10.38 -2.85
CA ARG A 108 6.61 9.32 -2.64
C ARG A 108 5.25 9.94 -2.29
N LYS A 109 4.19 9.15 -2.45
CA LYS A 109 2.85 9.51 -1.97
C LYS A 109 2.86 9.77 -0.47
N LEU A 110 1.95 10.64 -0.02
CA LEU A 110 1.72 10.91 1.38
C LEU A 110 1.24 9.64 2.10
N HIS A 111 1.70 9.51 3.33
CA HIS A 111 1.41 8.43 4.26
C HIS A 111 0.21 8.81 5.12
N MET A 112 -0.67 7.84 5.35
CA MET A 112 -1.77 7.99 6.27
C MET A 112 -1.23 7.82 7.70
N ASP A 113 -1.27 8.88 8.48
CA ASP A 113 -0.81 8.89 9.87
C ASP A 113 -2.00 8.77 10.83
N HIS A 114 -1.84 7.96 11.86
CA HIS A 114 -2.85 7.73 12.88
C HIS A 114 -2.16 7.41 14.19
N ASP A 115 -2.83 7.78 15.27
CA ASP A 115 -2.38 7.52 16.62
C ASP A 115 -2.48 6.01 16.95
N HIS A 116 -1.42 5.45 17.52
CA HIS A 116 -1.30 4.02 17.77
C HIS A 116 -2.02 3.54 19.05
N GLU A 117 -2.37 4.46 19.95
CA GLU A 117 -3.04 4.15 21.22
C GLU A 117 -4.56 4.33 21.12
N THR A 118 -4.99 5.33 20.34
CA THR A 118 -6.40 5.70 20.17
C THR A 118 -6.98 5.25 18.84
N GLY A 119 -6.14 5.00 17.83
CA GLY A 119 -6.56 4.70 16.46
C GLY A 119 -7.11 5.92 15.70
N ILE A 120 -7.01 7.12 16.25
CA ILE A 120 -7.52 8.35 15.64
C ILE A 120 -6.62 8.75 14.47
N PHE A 121 -7.24 9.01 13.31
CA PHE A 121 -6.53 9.53 12.14
C PHE A 121 -6.06 10.97 12.41
N ARG A 122 -4.77 11.24 12.16
CA ARG A 122 -4.14 12.55 12.43
C ARG A 122 -3.96 13.37 11.16
N GLY A 123 -3.64 12.73 10.03
CA GLY A 123 -3.45 13.46 8.78
C GLY A 123 -2.65 12.70 7.72
N TRP A 124 -2.31 13.43 6.66
CA TRP A 124 -1.51 12.92 5.54
C TRP A 124 -0.10 13.51 5.62
N LEU A 125 0.91 12.66 5.80
CA LEU A 125 2.28 13.11 6.04
C LEU A 125 3.21 12.73 4.89
N CYS A 126 4.19 13.58 4.57
CA CYS A 126 5.27 13.18 3.70
C CYS A 126 6.17 12.13 4.40
N GLY A 127 6.97 11.39 3.63
CA GLY A 127 7.84 10.36 4.20
C GLY A 127 8.86 10.89 5.21
N HIS A 128 9.31 12.14 5.07
CA HIS A 128 10.24 12.77 6.01
C HIS A 128 9.56 13.05 7.36
N CYS A 129 8.43 13.75 7.37
CA CYS A 129 7.69 14.07 8.59
C CYS A 129 7.22 12.80 9.30
N ASN A 130 6.66 11.83 8.58
CA ASN A 130 6.21 10.56 9.17
C ASN A 130 7.38 9.80 9.81
N LYS A 131 8.56 9.79 9.18
CA LYS A 131 9.75 9.15 9.75
C LYS A 131 10.26 9.92 10.96
N ALA A 132 10.24 11.25 10.92
CA ALA A 132 10.66 12.10 12.03
C ALA A 132 9.82 11.83 13.28
N LEU A 133 8.48 11.74 13.17
CA LEU A 133 7.61 11.38 14.29
C LEU A 133 8.03 10.05 14.94
N GLY A 134 8.28 9.02 14.13
CA GLY A 134 8.75 7.73 14.65
C GLY A 134 10.14 7.79 15.30
N LEU A 135 11.04 8.64 14.83
CA LEU A 135 12.36 8.87 15.46
C LEU A 135 12.23 9.55 16.83
N PHE A 136 11.22 10.39 17.00
CA PHE A 136 10.82 10.98 18.28
C PHE A 136 9.84 10.09 19.07
N LYS A 137 9.66 8.83 18.65
CA LYS A 137 8.78 7.84 19.29
C LYS A 137 7.33 8.30 19.45
N ASP A 138 6.86 9.13 18.53
CA ASP A 138 5.52 9.74 18.58
C ASP A 138 5.26 10.54 19.89
N SER A 139 6.31 10.95 20.61
CA SER A 139 6.19 11.67 21.89
C SER A 139 6.16 13.19 21.68
N ASP A 140 5.07 13.81 22.13
CA ASP A 140 4.88 15.26 22.19
C ASP A 140 5.91 15.93 23.11
N GLU A 141 6.22 15.33 24.27
CA GLU A 141 7.24 15.82 25.20
C GLU A 141 8.62 15.94 24.56
N ILE A 142 9.06 14.92 23.81
CA ILE A 142 10.36 14.93 23.14
C ILE A 142 10.35 15.93 21.98
N LEU A 143 9.25 16.01 21.21
CA LEU A 143 9.11 16.97 20.12
C LEU A 143 9.16 18.41 20.63
N MET A 144 8.49 18.71 21.75
CA MET A 144 8.53 20.03 22.38
C MET A 144 9.93 20.36 22.88
N SER A 145 10.62 19.39 23.50
CA SER A 145 12.01 19.56 23.93
C SER A 145 12.95 19.82 22.75
N ALA A 146 12.74 19.17 21.61
CA ALA A 146 13.52 19.40 20.39
C ALA A 146 13.28 20.80 19.80
N ALA A 147 12.04 21.30 19.85
CA ALA A 147 11.72 22.68 19.44
C ALA A 147 12.41 23.70 20.35
N LEU A 148 12.29 23.53 21.68
CA LEU A 148 12.96 24.39 22.66
C LEU A 148 14.49 24.39 22.50
N TYR A 149 15.09 23.24 22.17
CA TYR A 149 16.52 23.15 21.89
C TYR A 149 16.94 24.05 20.72
N LEU A 150 16.15 24.10 19.64
CA LEU A 150 16.42 24.97 18.49
C LEU A 150 16.29 26.45 18.87
N GLU A 151 15.18 26.83 19.53
CA GLU A 151 14.94 28.23 19.97
C GLU A 151 16.07 28.77 20.85
N ASN A 152 16.57 27.95 21.78
CA ASN A 152 17.67 28.32 22.66
C ASN A 152 19.03 28.48 21.94
N HIS A 153 19.15 27.99 20.69
CA HIS A 153 20.35 28.10 19.88
C HIS A 153 20.25 29.09 18.72
N GLU A 154 19.06 29.59 18.40
CA GLU A 154 18.88 30.70 17.44
C GLU A 154 19.33 32.06 18.01
N THR A 155 19.35 32.22 19.34
CA THR A 155 19.76 33.47 20.03
C THR A 155 21.26 33.77 20.04
N LYS A 156 22.11 32.96 19.39
CA LYS A 156 23.57 33.16 19.34
C LYS A 156 24.15 33.63 17.99
N ASN A 157 23.30 33.91 17.00
CA ASN A 157 23.75 34.33 15.66
C ASN A 157 23.55 35.83 15.35
N GLU A 158 23.36 36.66 16.38
CA GLU A 158 23.54 38.12 16.29
C GLU A 158 24.88 38.49 16.92
N GLY A 159 25.95 38.44 16.12
CA GLY A 159 27.31 38.85 16.47
C GLY A 159 28.08 39.30 15.25
#